data_AF-A0A0D1LS36-F1
#
_entry.id   AF-A0A0D1LS36-F1
#
_cell.length_a   1.000
_cell.length_b   1.000
_cell.length_c   1.000
_cell.angle_alpha   90.00
_cell.angle_beta   90.00
_cell.angle_gamma   90.00
#
_symmetry.space_group_name_H-M   'P 1'
#
loop_
_entity.id
_entity.type
_entity.pdbx_description
1 polymer ?
#
loop_
_entity_poly.entity_id
_entity_poly.type
_entity_poly.pdbx_seq_one_letter_code
_entity_poly.pdbx_strand_id
1 'polypeptide(L)'
;MQIDIDPAKLGKRHKADVALLADAKAALAALLDVLPERAETGWYKANAQNVVNWRAYLNKLETKTEGDLQLYQVYNQINRVKTDDAIFSLDVGDVNQTSNRHLHLADTNRHFTSNLFATMGAGIPGAIAARLNNADKQVWSLSGDGGAAMVMQDLVTQVQYKLPVINVVFSNNQFGFIKDEQEDTNKGYIGVEFNDIDFSKVA
;
A
#
# COMPACT_ATOMS: atom_id res chain seq x y z
N MET A 1 -17.31 7.96 -19.69
CA MET A 1 -16.83 9.34 -19.45
C MET A 1 -15.43 9.28 -18.88
N GLN A 2 -14.51 10.13 -19.35
CA GLN A 2 -13.13 10.23 -18.84
C GLN A 2 -12.76 11.70 -18.62
N ILE A 3 -12.02 11.99 -17.55
CA ILE A 3 -11.43 13.29 -17.24
C ILE A 3 -9.93 13.06 -17.08
N ASP A 4 -9.10 13.77 -17.83
CA ASP A 4 -7.65 13.67 -17.73
C ASP A 4 -7.00 14.99 -18.15
N ILE A 5 -5.85 15.32 -17.57
CA ILE A 5 -5.10 16.52 -17.95
C ILE A 5 -4.20 16.26 -19.17
N ASP A 6 -3.90 14.99 -19.46
CA ASP A 6 -3.04 14.59 -20.56
C ASP A 6 -3.86 14.07 -21.75
N PRO A 7 -3.79 14.72 -22.94
CA PRO A 7 -4.55 14.29 -24.11
C PRO A 7 -4.18 12.88 -24.57
N ALA A 8 -2.96 12.39 -24.32
CA ALA A 8 -2.54 11.04 -24.68
C ALA A 8 -3.24 9.93 -23.85
N LYS A 9 -3.95 10.31 -22.78
CA LYS A 9 -4.70 9.37 -21.93
C LYS A 9 -6.15 9.22 -22.36
N LEU A 10 -6.72 10.20 -23.05
CA LEU A 10 -8.13 10.19 -23.44
C LEU A 10 -8.44 9.04 -24.41
N GLY A 11 -9.39 8.19 -24.04
CA GLY A 11 -9.77 7.01 -24.81
C GLY A 11 -8.79 5.83 -24.72
N LYS A 12 -7.68 5.96 -23.97
CA LYS A 12 -6.60 4.95 -23.93
C LYS A 12 -7.02 3.64 -23.26
N ARG A 13 -7.81 3.70 -22.18
CA ARG A 13 -8.19 2.52 -21.37
C ARG A 13 -9.53 1.91 -21.78
N HIS A 14 -10.39 2.71 -22.41
CA HIS A 14 -11.65 2.31 -23.00
C HIS A 14 -12.14 3.42 -23.95
N LYS A 15 -13.02 3.11 -24.89
CA LYS A 15 -13.67 4.13 -25.72
C LYS A 15 -14.43 5.10 -24.80
N ALA A 16 -14.18 6.40 -24.92
CA ALA A 16 -14.84 7.42 -24.12
C ALA A 16 -15.95 8.12 -24.92
N ASP A 17 -17.21 8.00 -24.50
CA ASP A 17 -18.33 8.74 -25.11
C ASP A 17 -18.25 10.25 -24.82
N VAL A 18 -17.67 10.59 -23.66
CA VAL A 18 -17.37 11.96 -23.22
C VAL A 18 -15.95 11.96 -22.66
N ALA A 19 -15.10 12.82 -23.21
CA ALA A 19 -13.72 13.01 -22.80
C ALA A 19 -13.49 14.49 -22.45
N LEU A 20 -13.08 14.77 -21.21
CA LEU A 20 -12.79 16.10 -20.72
C LEU A 20 -11.27 16.24 -20.53
N LEU A 21 -10.65 17.10 -21.35
CA LEU A 21 -9.26 17.50 -21.18
C LEU A 21 -9.19 18.65 -20.16
N ALA A 22 -9.01 18.31 -18.89
CA ALA A 22 -9.08 19.28 -17.80
C ALA A 22 -8.36 18.78 -16.54
N ASP A 23 -8.04 19.72 -15.65
CA ASP A 23 -7.69 19.39 -14.28
C ASP A 23 -8.87 18.66 -13.59
N ALA A 24 -8.58 17.55 -12.90
CA ALA A 24 -9.59 16.71 -12.30
C ALA A 24 -10.36 17.42 -11.17
N LYS A 25 -9.67 18.24 -10.34
CA LYS A 25 -10.31 18.94 -9.22
C LYS A 25 -11.28 20.01 -9.75
N ALA A 26 -10.85 20.81 -10.72
CA ALA A 26 -11.69 21.83 -11.35
C ALA A 26 -12.91 21.20 -12.05
N ALA A 27 -12.71 20.13 -12.82
CA ALA A 27 -13.80 19.46 -13.52
C ALA A 27 -14.82 18.83 -12.55
N LEU A 28 -14.37 18.15 -11.50
CA LEU A 28 -15.26 17.57 -10.49
C LEU A 28 -16.02 18.64 -9.69
N ALA A 29 -15.39 19.77 -9.37
CA ALA A 29 -16.06 20.88 -8.70
C ALA A 29 -17.18 21.48 -9.58
N ALA A 30 -16.91 21.69 -10.87
CA ALA A 30 -17.90 22.19 -11.81
C ALA A 30 -19.07 21.20 -12.02
N LEU A 31 -18.79 19.88 -12.04
CA LEU A 31 -19.83 18.86 -12.10
C LEU A 31 -20.68 18.85 -10.81
N LEU A 32 -20.05 18.98 -9.64
CA LEU A 32 -20.75 18.98 -8.36
C LEU A 32 -21.69 20.19 -8.20
N ASP A 33 -21.32 21.35 -8.73
CA ASP A 33 -22.14 22.58 -8.68
C ASP A 33 -23.48 22.46 -9.43
N VAL A 34 -23.50 21.65 -10.50
CA VAL A 34 -24.69 21.52 -11.37
C VAL A 34 -25.50 20.25 -11.11
N LEU A 35 -24.98 19.30 -10.33
CA LEU A 35 -25.66 18.04 -10.04
C LEU A 35 -26.53 18.19 -8.78
N PRO A 36 -27.83 17.85 -8.84
CA PRO A 36 -28.68 17.88 -7.66
C PRO A 36 -28.37 16.70 -6.73
N GLU A 37 -28.68 16.86 -5.44
CA GLU A 37 -28.76 15.75 -4.49
C GLU A 37 -29.75 14.69 -5.01
N ARG A 38 -29.39 13.41 -4.86
CA ARG A 38 -30.21 12.30 -5.34
C ARG A 38 -30.60 11.37 -4.20
N ALA A 39 -31.86 10.94 -4.20
CA ALA A 39 -32.31 9.90 -3.29
C ALA A 39 -31.50 8.61 -3.47
N GLU A 40 -31.33 7.87 -2.37
CA GLU A 40 -30.63 6.59 -2.38
C GLU A 40 -31.27 5.61 -3.37
N THR A 41 -30.41 4.87 -4.07
CA THR A 41 -30.83 3.86 -5.04
C THR A 41 -30.59 2.45 -4.51
N GLY A 42 -31.23 1.45 -5.12
CA GLY A 42 -30.93 0.04 -4.82
C GLY A 42 -29.45 -0.31 -5.05
N TRP A 43 -28.84 0.28 -6.09
CA TRP A 43 -27.41 0.14 -6.36
C TRP A 43 -26.53 0.68 -5.23
N TYR A 44 -26.82 1.90 -4.75
CA TYR A 44 -26.09 2.50 -3.64
C TYR A 44 -26.18 1.64 -2.38
N LYS A 45 -27.38 1.21 -1.99
CA LYS A 45 -27.61 0.38 -0.80
C LYS A 45 -26.87 -0.95 -0.87
N ALA A 46 -26.92 -1.63 -2.02
CA ALA A 46 -26.22 -2.90 -2.21
C ALA A 46 -24.70 -2.75 -2.04
N ASN A 47 -24.10 -1.70 -2.63
CA ASN A 47 -22.66 -1.46 -2.50
C ASN A 47 -22.27 -1.04 -1.08
N ALA A 48 -23.05 -0.17 -0.44
CA ALA A 48 -22.82 0.24 0.95
C ALA A 48 -22.82 -0.98 1.89
N GLN A 49 -23.78 -1.89 1.73
CA GLN A 49 -23.86 -3.12 2.52
C GLN A 49 -22.67 -4.07 2.24
N ASN A 50 -22.24 -4.17 0.98
CA ASN A 50 -21.09 -4.97 0.61
C ASN A 50 -19.79 -4.44 1.25
N VAL A 51 -19.61 -3.11 1.29
CA VAL A 51 -18.46 -2.48 1.96
C VAL A 51 -18.48 -2.74 3.47
N VAL A 52 -19.65 -2.68 4.12
CA VAL A 52 -19.78 -3.03 5.55
C VAL A 52 -19.38 -4.48 5.79
N ASN A 53 -19.84 -5.41 4.95
CA ASN A 53 -19.48 -6.82 5.05
C ASN A 53 -17.98 -7.05 4.89
N TRP A 54 -17.37 -6.42 3.88
CA TRP A 54 -15.93 -6.53 3.65
C TRP A 54 -15.10 -5.97 4.81
N ARG A 55 -15.47 -4.80 5.34
CA ARG A 55 -14.79 -4.19 6.49
C ARG A 55 -14.91 -5.05 7.76
N ALA A 56 -16.06 -5.70 7.96
CA ALA A 56 -16.24 -6.63 9.07
C ALA A 56 -15.31 -7.85 8.95
N TYR A 57 -15.09 -8.36 7.73
CA TYR A 57 -14.13 -9.44 7.48
C TYR A 57 -12.69 -9.00 7.78
N LEU A 58 -12.26 -7.84 7.29
CA LEU A 58 -10.91 -7.31 7.56
C LEU A 58 -10.69 -7.09 9.06
N ASN A 59 -11.66 -6.47 9.75
CA ASN A 59 -11.59 -6.26 11.20
C ASN A 59 -11.46 -7.59 11.96
N LYS A 60 -12.20 -8.63 11.56
CA LYS A 60 -12.09 -9.97 12.17
C LYS A 60 -10.67 -10.53 12.07
N LEU A 61 -9.95 -10.27 10.97
CA LEU A 61 -8.55 -10.68 10.82
C LEU A 61 -7.65 -9.83 11.72
N GLU A 62 -7.79 -8.51 11.68
CA GLU A 62 -6.95 -7.56 12.42
C GLU A 62 -7.02 -7.71 13.94
N THR A 63 -8.20 -8.04 14.49
CA THR A 63 -8.46 -8.02 15.94
C THR A 63 -8.24 -9.36 16.65
N LYS A 64 -7.56 -10.32 16.01
CA LYS A 64 -7.13 -11.54 16.73
C LYS A 64 -6.14 -11.16 17.83
N THR A 65 -6.27 -11.79 18.99
CA THR A 65 -5.46 -11.50 20.19
C THR A 65 -4.47 -12.59 20.57
N GLU A 66 -4.58 -13.77 19.95
CA GLU A 66 -3.75 -14.95 20.22
C GLU A 66 -3.54 -15.80 18.96
N GLY A 67 -2.55 -16.69 19.01
CA GLY A 67 -2.13 -17.55 17.90
C GLY A 67 -0.90 -17.03 17.15
N ASP A 68 -0.53 -17.74 16.08
CA ASP A 68 0.60 -17.35 15.24
C ASP A 68 0.37 -15.99 14.59
N LEU A 69 1.41 -15.16 14.59
CA LEU A 69 1.35 -13.82 14.02
C LEU A 69 1.08 -13.88 12.53
N GLN A 70 0.10 -13.11 12.07
CA GLN A 70 -0.14 -12.86 10.66
C GLN A 70 0.07 -11.37 10.37
N LEU A 71 0.34 -11.05 9.11
CA LEU A 71 0.53 -9.67 8.68
C LEU A 71 -0.65 -8.74 9.04
N TYR A 72 -1.88 -9.27 9.12
CA TYR A 72 -3.09 -8.50 9.46
C TYR A 72 -3.00 -7.85 10.84
N GLN A 73 -2.53 -8.58 11.85
CA GLN A 73 -2.41 -8.03 13.21
C GLN A 73 -1.24 -7.05 13.31
N VAL A 74 -0.21 -7.20 12.48
CA VAL A 74 0.87 -6.20 12.35
C VAL A 74 0.30 -4.88 11.85
N TYR A 75 -0.54 -4.88 10.81
CA TYR A 75 -1.20 -3.65 10.34
C TYR A 75 -2.13 -3.04 11.39
N ASN A 76 -2.85 -3.87 12.18
CA ASN A 76 -3.63 -3.37 13.31
C ASN A 76 -2.75 -2.60 14.31
N GLN A 77 -1.55 -3.12 14.62
CA GLN A 77 -0.60 -2.42 15.47
C GLN A 77 -0.04 -1.15 14.83
N ILE A 78 0.27 -1.17 13.53
CA ILE A 78 0.69 0.03 12.78
C ILE A 78 -0.39 1.12 12.89
N ASN A 79 -1.65 0.78 12.64
CA ASN A 79 -2.76 1.73 12.75
C ASN A 79 -2.93 2.29 14.16
N ARG A 80 -2.63 1.50 15.20
CA ARG A 80 -2.72 1.94 16.60
C ARG A 80 -1.66 2.98 16.96
N VAL A 81 -0.48 2.91 16.37
CA VAL A 81 0.69 3.70 16.80
C VAL A 81 1.15 4.74 15.77
N LYS A 82 0.58 4.72 14.56
CA LYS A 82 0.90 5.72 13.53
C LYS A 82 0.40 7.11 13.96
N THR A 83 1.12 8.17 13.59
CA THR A 83 0.58 9.52 13.64
C THR A 83 -0.46 9.73 12.54
N ASP A 84 -1.34 10.71 12.72
CA ASP A 84 -2.40 11.02 11.75
C ASP A 84 -1.85 11.45 10.39
N ASP A 85 -0.63 11.97 10.33
CA ASP A 85 0.06 12.45 9.13
C ASP A 85 1.25 11.58 8.71
N ALA A 86 1.34 10.36 9.24
CA ALA A 86 2.41 9.40 8.94
C ALA A 86 2.58 9.16 7.43
N ILE A 87 3.84 8.94 7.05
CA ILE A 87 4.26 8.66 5.67
C ILE A 87 4.70 7.20 5.55
N PHE A 88 4.21 6.50 4.52
CA PHE A 88 4.48 5.09 4.29
C PHE A 88 5.25 4.88 2.97
N SER A 89 6.49 4.42 3.08
CA SER A 89 7.24 3.88 1.96
C SER A 89 6.99 2.38 1.89
N LEU A 90 6.32 1.93 0.84
CA LEU A 90 5.97 0.51 0.66
C LEU A 90 6.91 -0.12 -0.36
N ASP A 91 7.49 -1.27 -0.01
CA ASP A 91 8.21 -2.12 -0.95
C ASP A 91 7.23 -2.82 -1.92
N VAL A 92 7.71 -3.81 -2.68
CA VAL A 92 6.92 -4.54 -3.68
C VAL A 92 6.69 -6.00 -3.26
N GLY A 93 5.44 -6.46 -3.37
CA GLY A 93 5.01 -7.82 -3.07
C GLY A 93 3.65 -7.85 -2.37
N ASP A 94 3.40 -8.87 -1.54
CA ASP A 94 2.17 -8.97 -0.74
C ASP A 94 1.93 -7.75 0.15
N VAL A 95 3.01 -7.07 0.53
CA VAL A 95 2.97 -5.82 1.29
C VAL A 95 2.10 -4.75 0.61
N ASN A 96 2.06 -4.68 -0.73
CA ASN A 96 1.22 -3.70 -1.43
C ASN A 96 -0.27 -4.02 -1.27
N GLN A 97 -0.66 -5.27 -1.58
CA GLN A 97 -2.06 -5.68 -1.50
C GLN A 97 -2.58 -5.57 -0.06
N THR A 98 -1.75 -5.95 0.90
CA THR A 98 -2.12 -5.98 2.31
C THR A 98 -2.14 -4.58 2.93
N SER A 99 -1.16 -3.72 2.62
CA SER A 99 -1.21 -2.29 2.97
C SER A 99 -2.46 -1.62 2.42
N ASN A 100 -2.82 -1.89 1.17
CA ASN A 100 -4.00 -1.32 0.53
C ASN A 100 -5.32 -1.73 1.21
N ARG A 101 -5.35 -2.91 1.85
CA ARG A 101 -6.53 -3.38 2.60
C ARG A 101 -6.59 -2.84 4.01
N HIS A 102 -5.44 -2.71 4.68
CA HIS A 102 -5.38 -2.59 6.14
C HIS A 102 -4.86 -1.25 6.66
N LEU A 103 -4.17 -0.42 5.88
CA LEU A 103 -3.76 0.90 6.38
C LEU A 103 -4.96 1.86 6.45
N HIS A 104 -5.20 2.43 7.63
CA HIS A 104 -6.24 3.44 7.84
C HIS A 104 -5.72 4.84 7.49
N LEU A 105 -5.75 5.17 6.20
CA LEU A 105 -5.20 6.42 5.68
C LEU A 105 -6.27 7.53 5.55
N ALA A 106 -5.86 8.75 5.86
CA ALA A 106 -6.58 9.99 5.56
C ALA A 106 -5.80 10.84 4.53
N ASP A 107 -6.36 11.98 4.13
CA ASP A 107 -5.72 12.93 3.20
C ASP A 107 -4.44 13.59 3.78
N THR A 108 -4.25 13.51 5.09
CA THR A 108 -3.03 13.91 5.82
C THR A 108 -1.87 12.94 5.61
N ASN A 109 -2.15 11.67 5.32
CA ASN A 109 -1.12 10.66 5.09
C ASN A 109 -0.53 10.75 3.68
N ARG A 110 0.64 10.16 3.49
CA ARG A 110 1.21 9.87 2.17
C ARG A 110 1.66 8.43 2.13
N HIS A 111 1.48 7.79 0.99
CA HIS A 111 2.11 6.50 0.73
C HIS A 111 2.66 6.47 -0.69
N PHE A 112 3.72 5.72 -0.91
CA PHE A 112 4.29 5.55 -2.24
C PHE A 112 5.02 4.20 -2.33
N THR A 113 5.12 3.71 -3.56
CA THR A 113 5.85 2.49 -3.94
C THR A 113 6.30 2.61 -5.40
N SER A 114 6.96 1.58 -5.94
CA SER A 114 7.25 1.49 -7.37
C SER A 114 6.00 1.08 -8.15
N ASN A 115 5.08 2.03 -8.36
CA ASN A 115 3.69 1.75 -8.80
C ASN A 115 3.53 0.98 -10.13
N LEU A 116 4.48 1.12 -11.06
CA LEU A 116 4.38 0.50 -12.39
C LEU A 116 5.59 -0.36 -12.73
N PHE A 117 6.79 0.14 -12.47
CA PHE A 117 8.00 -0.66 -12.69
C PHE A 117 8.14 -1.79 -11.65
N ALA A 118 7.50 -1.63 -10.49
CA ALA A 118 7.39 -2.67 -9.46
C ALA A 118 8.76 -3.24 -9.04
N THR A 119 9.78 -2.37 -8.91
CA THR A 119 11.08 -2.81 -8.38
C THR A 119 10.99 -3.07 -6.87
N MET A 120 11.38 -4.28 -6.47
CA MET A 120 11.64 -4.60 -5.07
C MET A 120 12.83 -3.80 -4.53
N GLY A 121 12.87 -3.62 -3.21
CA GLY A 121 13.87 -2.82 -2.51
C GLY A 121 13.54 -1.31 -2.48
N ALA A 122 12.34 -0.91 -2.89
CA ALA A 122 11.92 0.50 -2.88
C ALA A 122 11.56 1.02 -1.47
N GLY A 123 11.29 0.14 -0.50
CA GLY A 123 10.82 0.49 0.84
C GLY A 123 11.83 1.35 1.61
N ILE A 124 13.04 0.82 1.83
CA ILE A 124 14.12 1.51 2.57
C ILE A 124 14.54 2.85 1.93
N PRO A 125 14.93 2.93 0.63
CA PRO A 125 15.36 4.19 0.03
C PRO A 125 14.23 5.22 -0.04
N GLY A 126 12.99 4.78 -0.27
CA GLY A 126 11.83 5.64 -0.22
C GLY A 126 11.60 6.24 1.17
N ALA A 127 11.79 5.46 2.23
CA ALA A 127 11.67 5.95 3.60
C ALA A 127 12.80 6.92 3.98
N ILE A 128 14.04 6.67 3.51
CA ILE A 128 15.15 7.62 3.63
C ILE A 128 14.76 8.97 3.00
N ALA A 129 14.28 8.96 1.76
CA ALA A 129 13.85 10.17 1.06
C ALA A 129 12.71 10.89 1.80
N ALA A 130 11.69 10.15 2.25
CA ALA A 130 10.59 10.74 3.01
C ALA A 130 11.08 11.41 4.31
N ARG A 131 11.99 10.77 5.04
CA ARG A 131 12.48 11.27 6.33
C ARG A 131 13.39 12.49 6.19
N LEU A 132 14.15 12.58 5.10
CA LEU A 132 14.94 13.76 4.75
C LEU A 132 14.06 14.97 4.38
N ASN A 133 12.95 14.72 3.69
CA ASN A 133 12.05 15.79 3.22
C ASN A 133 10.98 16.20 4.23
N ASN A 134 10.74 15.40 5.27
CA ASN A 134 9.70 15.63 6.27
C ASN A 134 10.27 15.35 7.66
N ALA A 135 11.07 16.29 8.17
CA ALA A 135 11.92 16.03 9.33
C ALA A 135 11.14 15.85 10.65
N ASP A 136 9.89 16.29 10.68
CA ASP A 136 8.95 16.33 11.78
C ASP A 136 7.92 15.18 11.75
N LYS A 137 7.83 14.45 10.64
CA LYS A 137 6.82 13.40 10.45
C LYS A 137 7.34 12.01 10.80
N GLN A 138 6.41 11.17 11.24
CA GLN A 138 6.68 9.74 11.41
C GLN A 138 6.74 9.07 10.04
N VAL A 139 7.83 8.33 9.78
CA VAL A 139 8.06 7.65 8.49
C VAL A 139 8.20 6.14 8.72
N TRP A 140 7.48 5.38 7.91
CA TRP A 140 7.44 3.93 7.93
C TRP A 140 8.03 3.35 6.65
N SER A 141 8.84 2.30 6.77
CA SER A 141 9.20 1.41 5.66
C SER A 141 8.51 0.08 5.88
N LEU A 142 7.63 -0.33 4.96
CA LEU A 142 6.91 -1.60 5.02
C LEU A 142 7.42 -2.50 3.88
N SER A 143 8.08 -3.61 4.22
CA SER A 143 8.76 -4.47 3.23
C SER A 143 8.55 -5.94 3.51
N GLY A 144 8.40 -6.77 2.48
CA GLY A 144 8.61 -8.23 2.63
C GLY A 144 10.10 -8.53 2.84
N ASP A 145 10.41 -9.68 3.44
CA ASP A 145 11.80 -10.15 3.65
C ASP A 145 12.64 -10.16 2.37
N GLY A 146 12.10 -10.64 1.25
CA GLY A 146 12.78 -10.66 -0.03
C GLY A 146 13.15 -9.27 -0.55
N GLY A 147 12.25 -8.30 -0.44
CA GLY A 147 12.49 -6.91 -0.86
C GLY A 147 13.47 -6.20 0.07
N ALA A 148 13.30 -6.39 1.38
CA ALA A 148 14.21 -5.84 2.39
C ALA A 148 15.65 -6.38 2.20
N ALA A 149 15.81 -7.67 1.95
CA ALA A 149 17.11 -8.31 1.76
C ALA A 149 17.90 -7.72 0.58
N MET A 150 17.25 -7.23 -0.47
CA MET A 150 17.94 -6.62 -1.63
C MET A 150 18.67 -5.32 -1.29
N VAL A 151 18.22 -4.61 -0.25
CA VAL A 151 18.70 -3.25 0.08
C VAL A 151 19.01 -3.07 1.56
N MET A 152 19.11 -4.15 2.34
CA MET A 152 19.28 -4.11 3.80
C MET A 152 20.55 -3.37 4.26
N GLN A 153 21.59 -3.31 3.42
CA GLN A 153 22.81 -2.57 3.71
C GLN A 153 22.55 -1.07 3.97
N ASP A 154 21.51 -0.49 3.36
CA ASP A 154 21.16 0.93 3.53
C ASP A 154 20.42 1.24 4.85
N LEU A 155 20.17 0.24 5.70
CA LEU A 155 19.81 0.50 7.10
C LEU A 155 20.92 1.31 7.80
N VAL A 156 22.20 1.08 7.44
CA VAL A 156 23.32 1.88 7.95
C VAL A 156 23.19 3.35 7.56
N THR A 157 22.62 3.65 6.39
CA THR A 157 22.39 5.02 5.91
C THR A 157 21.39 5.73 6.82
N GLN A 158 20.30 5.06 7.21
CA GLN A 158 19.33 5.63 8.16
C GLN A 158 20.00 5.97 9.50
N VAL A 159 20.86 5.09 10.02
CA VAL A 159 21.61 5.31 11.27
C VAL A 159 22.61 6.46 11.13
N GLN A 160 23.43 6.42 10.07
CA GLN A 160 24.49 7.40 9.81
C GLN A 160 23.94 8.83 9.75
N TYR A 161 22.79 9.02 9.12
CA TYR A 161 22.14 10.32 8.99
C TYR A 161 21.07 10.60 10.08
N LYS A 162 20.98 9.74 11.11
CA LYS A 162 20.05 9.88 12.24
C LYS A 162 18.60 10.07 11.76
N LEU A 163 18.18 9.23 10.83
CA LEU A 163 16.84 9.21 10.24
C LEU A 163 15.98 8.18 11.00
N PRO A 164 15.13 8.59 11.97
CA PRO A 164 14.32 7.66 12.75
C PRO A 164 13.14 7.16 11.91
N VAL A 165 13.42 6.20 11.02
CA VAL A 165 12.43 5.45 10.25
C VAL A 165 12.02 4.20 11.05
N ILE A 166 10.73 3.89 11.05
CA ILE A 166 10.22 2.63 11.59
C ILE A 166 10.19 1.62 10.45
N ASN A 167 11.14 0.69 10.43
CA ASN A 167 11.19 -0.39 9.42
C ASN A 167 10.41 -1.61 9.94
N VAL A 168 9.43 -2.07 9.17
CA VAL A 168 8.66 -3.30 9.43
C VAL A 168 8.95 -4.27 8.29
N VAL A 169 9.57 -5.40 8.63
CA VAL A 169 9.86 -6.49 7.70
C VAL A 169 8.86 -7.63 7.94
N PHE A 170 8.13 -8.02 6.90
CA PHE A 170 7.23 -9.17 6.92
C PHE A 170 8.02 -10.41 6.48
N SER A 171 8.56 -11.15 7.45
CA SER A 171 9.28 -12.40 7.19
C SER A 171 8.32 -13.59 7.11
N ASN A 172 8.20 -14.17 5.92
CA ASN A 172 7.46 -15.41 5.69
C ASN A 172 8.34 -16.49 5.01
N ASN A 173 9.65 -16.20 4.85
CA ASN A 173 10.65 -17.06 4.22
C ASN A 173 10.28 -17.41 2.78
N GLN A 174 9.55 -16.52 2.12
CA GLN A 174 8.96 -16.76 0.81
C GLN A 174 8.91 -15.51 -0.04
N PHE A 175 8.94 -15.71 -1.36
CA PHE A 175 8.37 -14.72 -2.29
C PHE A 175 6.87 -15.01 -2.41
N GLY A 176 6.10 -14.71 -1.36
CA GLY A 176 4.69 -15.10 -1.22
C GLY A 176 3.84 -14.78 -2.46
N PHE A 177 3.91 -13.53 -2.94
CA PHE A 177 3.23 -13.11 -4.17
C PHE A 177 3.54 -13.99 -5.39
N ILE A 178 4.80 -14.42 -5.55
CA ILE A 178 5.24 -15.27 -6.66
C ILE A 178 4.86 -16.73 -6.41
N LYS A 179 4.85 -17.17 -5.15
CA LYS A 179 4.34 -18.49 -4.78
C LYS A 179 2.88 -18.62 -5.19
N ASP A 180 2.06 -17.61 -4.93
CA ASP A 180 0.64 -17.60 -5.30
C ASP A 180 0.47 -17.63 -6.83
N GLU A 181 1.27 -16.87 -7.59
CA GLU A 181 1.27 -16.95 -9.06
C GLU A 181 1.63 -18.35 -9.57
N GLN A 182 2.59 -19.03 -8.93
CA GLN A 182 2.95 -20.41 -9.29
C GLN A 182 1.84 -21.40 -8.94
N GLU A 183 1.08 -21.18 -7.86
CA GLU A 183 -0.09 -22.00 -7.52
C GLU A 183 -1.17 -21.90 -8.60
N ASP A 184 -1.41 -20.70 -9.11
CA ASP A 184 -2.43 -20.43 -10.12
C ASP A 184 -2.06 -20.96 -11.52
N THR A 185 -0.77 -20.97 -11.85
CA THR A 185 -0.30 -21.19 -13.23
C THR A 185 0.49 -22.48 -13.45
N ASN A 186 1.09 -23.04 -12.39
CA ASN A 186 2.04 -24.15 -12.48
C ASN A 186 1.58 -25.37 -11.66
N LYS A 187 2.35 -26.45 -11.73
CA LYS A 187 2.07 -27.72 -11.02
C LYS A 187 2.88 -27.92 -9.74
N GLY A 188 3.73 -26.96 -9.38
CA GLY A 188 4.61 -27.04 -8.24
C GLY A 188 5.43 -25.77 -8.05
N TYR A 189 6.08 -25.67 -6.89
CA TYR A 189 6.82 -24.49 -6.48
C TYR A 189 8.32 -24.62 -6.77
N ILE A 190 8.95 -23.53 -7.20
CA ILE A 190 10.41 -23.43 -7.34
C ILE A 190 10.89 -22.00 -7.11
N GLY A 191 11.93 -21.85 -6.28
CA GLY A 191 12.60 -20.57 -6.06
C GLY A 191 11.79 -19.54 -5.26
N VAL A 192 10.67 -19.94 -4.66
CA VAL A 192 9.74 -19.06 -3.92
C VAL A 192 9.75 -19.27 -2.42
N GLU A 193 10.56 -20.22 -1.93
CA GLU A 193 10.77 -20.50 -0.51
C GLU A 193 12.28 -20.51 -0.24
N PHE A 194 12.71 -19.92 0.87
CA PHE A 194 14.12 -19.76 1.20
C PHE A 194 14.36 -19.83 2.72
N ASN A 195 15.63 -19.81 3.13
CA ASN A 195 15.99 -19.84 4.53
C ASN A 195 15.70 -18.51 5.22
N ASP A 196 15.44 -18.57 6.52
CA ASP A 196 15.21 -17.39 7.36
C ASP A 196 16.41 -16.43 7.39
N ILE A 197 16.10 -15.13 7.47
CA ILE A 197 17.06 -14.05 7.73
C ILE A 197 16.59 -13.32 8.97
N ASP A 198 17.41 -13.36 10.02
CA ASP A 198 17.13 -12.64 11.26
C ASP A 198 17.46 -11.14 11.10
N PHE A 199 16.49 -10.38 10.59
CA PHE A 199 16.62 -8.93 10.40
C PHE A 199 16.84 -8.16 11.70
N SER A 200 16.51 -8.73 12.87
CA SER A 200 16.81 -8.11 14.16
C SER A 200 18.30 -8.14 14.50
N LYS A 201 19.04 -9.14 13.98
CA LYS A 201 20.51 -9.20 14.07
C LYS A 201 21.22 -8.38 12.99
N VAL A 202 20.53 -8.10 11.87
CA VAL A 202 21.05 -7.22 10.82
C VAL A 202 21.04 -5.75 11.28
N ALA A 203 20.02 -5.35 12.05
CA ALA A 203 19.86 -4.02 12.62
C ALA A 203 20.76 -3.76 13.83
#